data_AF-A0A7L5YQQ8-F1
#
_entry.id   AF-A0A7L5YQQ8-F1
#
_cell.length_a   1.000
_cell.length_b   1.000
_cell.length_c   1.000
_cell.angle_alpha   90.00
_cell.angle_beta   90.00
_cell.angle_gamma   90.00
#
_symmetry.space_group_name_H-M   'P 1'
#
loop_
_entity.id
_entity.type
_entity.pdbx_description
1 polymer ?
#
loop_
_entity_poly.entity_id
_entity_poly.type
_entity_poly.pdbx_seq_one_letter_code
_entity_poly.pdbx_strand_id
1 'polypeptide(L)'
;MSRDITSRKDAEEALQLSEARYRAIVEDQTDLVCRFQPDGTLTFVNEAYCRCFGRSRQELLNHSLVDFVPADERADVWPTWPRWPENPTSTYEHPMVTANGEPAGSVGQTV
;
A
#
# COMPACT_ATOMS: atom_id res chain seq x y z
N MET A 1 42.72 18.63 3.02
CA MET A 1 41.84 17.50 2.66
C MET A 1 40.38 17.95 2.76
N SER A 2 39.83 18.45 1.65
CA SER A 2 38.40 18.72 1.53
C SER A 2 37.76 17.42 1.08
N ARG A 3 37.17 16.67 2.02
CA ARG A 3 36.51 15.39 1.72
C ARG A 3 35.38 15.69 0.74
N ASP A 4 35.36 14.94 -0.36
CA ASP A 4 34.41 15.03 -1.47
C ASP A 4 32.96 15.06 -0.98
N ILE A 5 32.40 16.27 -0.86
CA ILE A 5 31.00 16.51 -0.45
C ILE A 5 30.09 16.62 -1.67
N THR A 6 30.67 16.82 -2.86
CA THR A 6 29.95 17.00 -4.13
C THR A 6 29.35 15.67 -4.56
N SER A 7 30.14 14.59 -4.56
CA SER A 7 29.66 13.25 -4.93
C SER A 7 28.53 12.75 -4.03
N ARG A 8 28.54 13.09 -2.73
CA ARG A 8 27.47 12.71 -1.80
C ARG A 8 26.19 13.50 -2.04
N LYS A 9 26.30 14.82 -2.27
CA LYS A 9 25.15 15.67 -2.55
C LYS A 9 24.47 15.30 -3.86
N ASP A 10 25.24 15.04 -4.91
CA ASP A 10 24.70 14.64 -6.21
C ASP A 10 23.95 13.31 -6.12
N ALA A 11 24.46 12.36 -5.32
CA ALA A 11 23.78 11.08 -5.07
C ALA A 11 22.48 11.26 -4.24
N GLU A 12 22.49 12.13 -3.23
CA GLU A 12 21.31 12.45 -2.42
C GLU A 12 20.21 13.14 -3.26
N GLU A 13 20.58 14.10 -4.11
CA GLU A 13 19.64 14.78 -5.01
C GLU A 13 19.07 13.83 -6.07
N ALA A 14 19.90 12.97 -6.66
CA ALA A 14 19.45 11.96 -7.61
C ALA A 14 18.47 10.97 -6.96
N LEU A 15 18.73 10.58 -5.71
CA LEU A 15 17.83 9.72 -4.94
C LEU A 15 16.49 10.42 -4.67
N GLN A 16 16.52 11.65 -4.16
CA GLN A 16 15.29 12.43 -3.92
C GLN A 16 14.46 12.64 -5.18
N LEU A 17 15.11 12.95 -6.31
CA LEU A 17 14.42 13.14 -7.58
C LEU A 17 13.78 11.84 -8.06
N SER A 18 14.48 10.71 -7.89
CA SER A 18 13.96 9.39 -8.23
C SER A 18 12.74 9.03 -7.37
N GLU A 19 12.84 9.23 -6.05
CA GLU A 19 11.75 8.99 -5.10
C GLU A 19 10.53 9.87 -5.39
N ALA A 20 10.74 11.16 -5.69
CA ALA A 20 9.67 12.08 -6.04
C ALA A 20 8.96 11.64 -7.34
N ARG A 21 9.74 11.18 -8.34
CA ARG A 21 9.19 10.69 -9.61
C ARG A 21 8.37 9.42 -9.41
N TYR A 22 8.91 8.47 -8.65
CA TYR A 22 8.19 7.23 -8.31
C TYR A 22 6.90 7.52 -7.54
N ARG A 23 6.96 8.42 -6.56
CA ARG A 23 5.79 8.84 -5.78
C ARG A 23 4.72 9.46 -6.67
N ALA A 24 5.10 10.39 -7.56
CA ALA A 24 4.16 11.02 -8.48
C ALA A 24 3.43 9.99 -9.36
N ILE A 25 4.15 8.98 -9.86
CA ILE A 25 3.55 7.89 -10.65
C ILE A 25 2.53 7.11 -9.84
N VAL A 26 2.87 6.71 -8.61
CA VAL A 26 1.99 5.87 -7.78
C VAL A 26 0.77 6.64 -7.24
N GLU A 27 0.90 7.94 -7.00
CA GLU A 27 -0.19 8.79 -6.51
C GLU A 27 -1.24 9.09 -7.60
N ASP A 28 -0.84 9.13 -8.87
CA ASP A 28 -1.73 9.38 -10.02
C ASP A 28 -2.51 8.13 -10.46
N GLN A 29 -2.12 6.94 -10.00
CA GLN A 29 -2.80 5.69 -10.33
C GLN A 29 -4.20 5.62 -9.72
N THR A 30 -5.12 4.97 -10.44
CA THR A 30 -6.47 4.65 -9.94
C THR A 30 -6.50 3.40 -9.06
N ASP A 31 -5.50 2.53 -9.22
CA ASP A 31 -5.40 1.28 -8.47
C ASP A 31 -5.03 1.54 -7.02
N LEU A 32 -5.58 0.72 -6.12
CA LEU A 32 -5.30 0.81 -4.70
C LEU A 32 -3.92 0.21 -4.42
N VAL A 33 -2.97 1.04 -4.04
CA VAL A 33 -1.60 0.60 -3.73
C VAL A 33 -1.33 0.80 -2.25
N CYS A 34 -0.93 -0.27 -1.57
CA CYS A 34 -0.47 -0.22 -0.19
C CYS A 34 0.77 -1.08 0.04
N ARG A 35 1.47 -0.82 1.13
CA ARG A 35 2.52 -1.69 1.67
C ARG A 35 2.29 -1.83 3.15
N PHE A 36 2.54 -3.01 3.69
CA PHE A 36 2.37 -3.30 5.11
C PHE A 36 3.52 -4.16 5.65
N GLN A 37 3.66 -4.18 6.97
CA GLN A 37 4.52 -5.11 7.68
C GLN A 37 3.90 -6.52 7.73
N PRO A 38 4.66 -7.56 8.10
CA PRO A 38 4.11 -8.92 8.24
C PRO A 38 2.95 -9.05 9.23
N ASP A 39 2.80 -8.12 10.17
CA ASP A 39 1.66 -8.05 11.09
C ASP A 39 0.43 -7.32 10.51
N GLY A 40 0.52 -6.89 9.24
CA GLY A 40 -0.52 -6.16 8.53
C GLY A 40 -0.46 -4.64 8.71
N THR A 41 0.45 -4.09 9.53
CA THR A 41 0.55 -2.64 9.77
C THR A 41 0.89 -1.90 8.48
N LEU A 42 0.02 -0.97 8.06
CA LEU A 42 0.22 -0.18 6.85
C LEU A 42 1.44 0.77 7.00
N THR A 43 2.38 0.67 6.06
CA THR A 43 3.58 1.53 5.97
C THR A 43 3.55 2.48 4.78
N PHE A 44 2.66 2.24 3.82
CA PHE A 44 2.43 3.10 2.67
C PHE A 44 1.01 2.88 2.14
N VAL A 45 0.38 3.96 1.70
CA VAL A 45 -0.87 3.96 0.92
C VAL A 45 -0.83 5.12 -0.08
N ASN A 46 -1.26 4.87 -1.32
CA ASN A 46 -1.42 5.91 -2.33
C ASN A 46 -2.73 6.70 -2.14
N GLU A 47 -2.92 7.77 -2.91
CA GLU A 47 -4.11 8.62 -2.82
C GLU A 47 -5.39 7.88 -3.21
N ALA A 48 -5.34 6.96 -4.19
CA ALA A 48 -6.49 6.14 -4.55
C ALA A 48 -6.98 5.29 -3.37
N TYR A 49 -6.07 4.68 -2.61
CA TYR A 49 -6.38 3.97 -1.37
C TYR A 49 -7.07 4.90 -0.36
N CYS A 50 -6.53 6.11 -0.13
CA CYS A 50 -7.14 7.09 0.76
C CYS A 50 -8.57 7.48 0.33
N ARG A 51 -8.78 7.73 -0.97
CA ARG A 51 -10.10 8.06 -1.53
C ARG A 51 -11.09 6.92 -1.40
N CYS A 52 -10.67 5.68 -1.67
CA CYS A 52 -11.52 4.49 -1.58
C CYS A 52 -12.05 4.28 -0.16
N PHE A 53 -11.19 4.41 0.85
CA PHE A 53 -11.58 4.22 2.25
C PHE A 53 -12.14 5.50 2.92
N GLY A 54 -12.11 6.63 2.23
CA GLY A 54 -12.59 7.92 2.77
C GLY A 54 -11.82 8.40 4.00
N ARG A 55 -10.54 8.01 4.14
CA ARG A 55 -9.70 8.30 5.30
C ARG A 55 -8.42 8.99 4.88
N SER A 56 -7.86 9.80 5.75
CA SER A 56 -6.54 10.38 5.55
C SER A 56 -5.47 9.30 5.61
N ARG A 57 -4.35 9.56 4.93
CA ARG A 57 -3.17 8.68 4.98
C ARG A 57 -2.70 8.44 6.41
N GLN A 58 -2.71 9.47 7.26
CA GLN A 58 -2.25 9.36 8.65
C GLN A 58 -3.15 8.46 9.50
N GLU A 59 -4.46 8.47 9.27
CA GLU A 59 -5.36 7.53 9.91
C GLU A 59 -5.04 6.11 9.45
N LEU A 60 -4.90 5.89 8.14
CA LEU A 60 -4.65 4.57 7.56
C LEU A 60 -3.32 3.95 8.00
N LEU A 61 -2.24 4.72 8.05
CA LEU A 61 -0.91 4.22 8.43
C LEU A 61 -0.79 3.76 9.89
N ASN A 62 -1.78 4.08 10.74
CA ASN A 62 -1.84 3.60 12.13
C ASN A 62 -2.70 2.34 12.30
N HIS A 63 -3.23 1.78 11.19
CA HIS A 63 -4.12 0.62 11.20
C HIS A 63 -3.51 -0.58 10.48
N SER A 64 -4.00 -1.76 10.85
CA SER A 64 -3.69 -2.99 10.12
C SER A 64 -4.59 -3.09 8.89
N LEU A 65 -4.06 -3.62 7.79
CA LEU A 65 -4.85 -3.96 6.60
C LEU A 65 -6.10 -4.80 6.97
N VAL A 66 -5.95 -5.69 7.96
CA VAL A 66 -7.01 -6.60 8.42
C VAL A 66 -8.19 -5.88 9.07
N ASP A 67 -7.98 -4.66 9.59
CA ASP A 67 -9.07 -3.85 10.17
C ASP A 67 -10.14 -3.49 9.13
N PHE A 68 -9.74 -3.44 7.85
CA PHE A 68 -10.58 -3.09 6.71
C PHE A 68 -11.22 -4.30 6.01
N VAL A 69 -10.90 -5.52 6.46
CA VAL A 69 -11.52 -6.75 5.98
C VAL A 69 -12.79 -7.02 6.83
N PRO A 70 -13.94 -7.37 6.19
CA PRO A 70 -15.15 -7.80 6.89
C PRO A 70 -14.87 -8.90 7.91
N ALA A 71 -15.48 -8.83 9.10
CA ALA A 71 -15.13 -9.67 10.24
C ALA A 71 -15.33 -11.18 9.99
N ASP A 72 -16.30 -11.52 9.16
CA ASP A 72 -16.61 -12.86 8.67
C ASP A 72 -15.57 -13.41 7.69
N GLU A 73 -14.86 -12.55 6.97
CA GLU A 73 -13.82 -12.95 6.00
C GLU A 73 -12.41 -12.97 6.61
N ARG A 74 -12.16 -12.26 7.72
CA ARG A 74 -10.82 -12.15 8.37
C ARG A 74 -10.12 -13.47 8.62
N ALA A 75 -10.88 -14.51 8.99
CA ALA A 75 -10.35 -15.84 9.27
C ALA A 75 -9.79 -16.56 8.02
N ASP A 76 -10.31 -16.21 6.83
CA ASP A 76 -9.96 -16.82 5.56
C ASP A 76 -8.87 -16.03 4.80
N VAL A 77 -8.62 -14.77 5.17
CA VAL A 77 -7.57 -13.92 4.57
C VAL A 77 -6.17 -14.23 5.12
N TRP A 78 -6.06 -14.63 6.39
CA TRP A 78 -4.76 -14.93 7.01
C TRP A 78 -4.05 -16.18 6.44
N PRO A 79 -4.74 -17.30 6.14
CA PRO A 79 -4.10 -18.50 5.59
C PRO A 79 -3.69 -18.35 4.13
N THR A 80 -4.34 -17.46 3.39
CA THR A 80 -4.10 -17.21 1.96
C THR A 80 -3.01 -16.19 1.71
N TRP A 81 -2.59 -15.43 2.73
CA TRP A 81 -1.50 -14.47 2.65
C TRP A 81 -0.25 -15.08 2.00
N PRO A 82 0.42 -14.36 1.07
CA PRO A 82 1.61 -14.87 0.45
C PRO A 82 2.62 -15.28 1.51
N ARG A 83 3.03 -16.55 1.50
CA ARG A 83 4.16 -17.04 2.29
C ARG A 83 5.42 -16.42 1.72
N TRP A 84 5.69 -15.18 2.09
CA TRP A 84 6.93 -14.49 1.74
C TRP A 84 8.10 -15.25 2.40
N PRO A 85 9.21 -15.55 1.69
CA PRO A 85 9.60 -15.06 0.37
C PRO A 85 9.25 -15.98 -0.81
N GLU A 86 8.55 -17.09 -0.58
CA GLU A 86 8.31 -18.13 -1.59
C GLU A 86 7.32 -17.69 -2.68
N ASN A 87 6.40 -16.77 -2.35
CA ASN A 87 5.49 -16.14 -3.31
C ASN A 87 5.46 -14.61 -3.10
N PRO A 88 6.31 -13.85 -3.80
CA PRO A 88 6.41 -12.39 -3.64
C PRO A 88 5.32 -11.61 -4.38
N THR A 89 4.41 -12.29 -5.06
CA THR A 89 3.29 -11.69 -5.80
C THR A 89 2.11 -12.65 -5.75
N SER A 90 1.00 -12.22 -5.17
CA SER A 90 -0.25 -12.96 -5.14
C SER A 90 -1.41 -12.05 -5.50
N THR A 91 -2.28 -12.50 -6.40
CA THR A 91 -3.44 -11.72 -6.85
C THR A 91 -4.70 -12.35 -6.29
N TYR A 92 -5.50 -11.55 -5.61
CA TYR A 92 -6.77 -11.96 -5.02
C TYR A 92 -7.89 -11.07 -5.52
N GLU A 93 -9.03 -11.66 -5.87
CA GLU A 93 -10.26 -10.90 -6.12
C GLU A 93 -11.16 -11.04 -4.90
N HIS A 94 -11.46 -9.92 -4.24
CA HIS A 94 -12.42 -9.89 -3.14
C HIS A 94 -13.61 -8.98 -3.47
N PRO A 95 -14.83 -9.34 -3.04
CA PRO A 95 -15.99 -8.47 -3.15
C PRO A 95 -15.79 -7.24 -2.27
N MET A 96 -15.86 -6.05 -2.87
CA MET A 96 -15.81 -4.80 -2.14
C MET A 96 -17.20 -4.42 -1.64
N VAL A 97 -17.22 -3.80 -0.47
CA VAL A 97 -18.42 -3.20 0.11
C VAL A 97 -18.15 -1.70 0.28
N THR A 98 -19.09 -0.85 -0.16
CA THR A 98 -19.01 0.60 0.05
C THR A 98 -19.10 0.93 1.55
N ALA A 99 -18.76 2.17 1.93
CA ALA A 99 -18.92 2.67 3.30
C ALA A 99 -20.35 2.54 3.87
N ASN A 100 -21.35 2.36 3.00
CA ASN A 100 -22.76 2.19 3.37
C ASN A 100 -23.21 0.71 3.44
N GLY A 101 -22.32 -0.25 3.20
CA GLY A 101 -22.65 -1.68 3.22
C GLY A 101 -23.22 -2.23 1.91
N GLU A 102 -23.25 -1.45 0.83
CA GLU A 102 -23.69 -1.94 -0.49
C GLU A 102 -22.53 -2.59 -1.27
N PRO A 103 -22.77 -3.70 -2.00
CA PRO A 103 -21.74 -4.35 -2.81
C PRO A 103 -21.28 -3.44 -3.96
N ALA A 104 -19.96 -3.23 -4.06
CA ALA A 104 -19.30 -2.28 -4.95
C ALA A 104 -18.56 -2.95 -6.14
N GLY A 105 -18.73 -4.26 -6.34
CA GLY A 105 -18.00 -5.05 -7.33
C GLY A 105 -16.84 -5.85 -6.73
N SER A 106 -16.01 -6.46 -7.56
CA SER A 106 -14.78 -7.16 -7.14
C SER A 106 -13.54 -6.30 -7.44
N VAL A 107 -12.58 -6.26 -6.51
CA VAL A 107 -11.27 -5.67 -6.76
C VAL A 107 -10.20 -6.74 -6.72
N GLY A 108 -9.41 -6.79 -7.80
CA GLY A 108 -8.16 -7.51 -7.87
C GLY A 108 -7.10 -6.76 -7.08
N GLN A 109 -6.67 -7.31 -5.95
CA GLN A 109 -5.54 -6.83 -5.18
C GLN A 109 -4.33 -7.73 -5.48
N THR A 110 -3.26 -7.13 -5.99
CA THR A 110 -1.95 -7.79 -6.10
C THR A 110 -1.11 -7.42 -4.89
N VAL A 111 -0.76 -8.41 -4.06
CA VAL A 111 0.10 -8.32 -2.86
C VAL A 111 1.50 -8.82 -3.17
#